data_AF-A0A2U3A9A5-F1
#
_entry.id   AF-A0A2U3A9A5-F1
#
_cell.length_a   1.000
_cell.length_b   1.000
_cell.length_c   1.000
_cell.angle_alpha   90.00
_cell.angle_beta   90.00
_cell.angle_gamma   90.00
#
_symmetry.space_group_name_H-M   'P 1'
#
loop_
_entity.id
_entity.type
_entity.pdbx_description
1 polymer ?
#
loop_
_entity_poly.entity_id
_entity_poly.type
_entity_poly.pdbx_seq_one_letter_code
_entity_poly.pdbx_strand_id
1 'polypeptide(L)'
;MVDQEQKNHPAKITYHYPIIDLEKKTVKGIVTIDHRPYLSASVDLSKGMIHVEKNASESDEQHFNDHEMIEEIKEMAEFIIVNHVEGYGQSTLN
;
A
#
# COMPACT_ATOMS: atom_id res chain seq x y z
N MET A 1 36.85 13.77 15.60
CA MET A 1 36.26 13.68 14.24
C MET A 1 34.97 12.94 14.42
N VAL A 2 33.85 13.54 14.04
CA VAL A 2 32.51 13.05 14.38
C VAL A 2 32.16 11.89 13.46
N ASP A 3 31.83 10.75 14.06
CA ASP A 3 31.26 9.59 13.38
C ASP A 3 30.03 10.00 12.57
N GLN A 4 30.11 9.83 11.25
CA GLN A 4 28.94 9.81 10.37
C GLN A 4 28.91 8.46 9.65
N GLU A 5 28.68 7.39 10.42
CA GLU A 5 28.02 6.21 9.87
C GLU A 5 26.57 6.63 9.56
N GLN A 6 26.34 7.21 8.39
CA GLN A 6 25.03 7.11 7.74
C GLN A 6 24.79 5.64 7.48
N LYS A 7 24.19 4.95 8.44
CA LYS A 7 23.59 3.64 8.22
C LYS A 7 22.47 3.85 7.21
N ASN A 8 22.77 3.58 5.94
CA ASN A 8 21.81 3.31 4.88
C ASN A 8 21.01 2.07 5.28
N HIS A 9 20.05 2.23 6.20
CA HIS A 9 19.01 1.24 6.38
C HIS A 9 18.11 1.30 5.14
N PRO A 10 17.89 0.17 4.44
CA PRO A 10 16.95 0.16 3.33
C PRO A 10 15.58 0.57 3.87
N ALA A 11 14.97 1.57 3.23
CA ALA A 11 13.66 2.08 3.63
C ALA A 11 12.65 0.92 3.65
N LYS A 12 11.87 0.82 4.73
CA LYS A 12 10.93 -0.29 4.91
C LYS A 12 9.60 0.07 4.26
N ILE A 13 9.28 -0.62 3.17
CA ILE A 13 7.97 -0.54 2.50
C ILE A 13 7.00 -1.50 3.22
N THR A 14 5.77 -1.07 3.47
CA THR A 14 4.72 -1.90 4.08
C THR A 14 3.36 -1.54 3.50
N TYR A 15 2.59 -2.56 3.12
CA TYR A 15 1.25 -2.45 2.55
C TYR A 15 0.17 -2.76 3.59
N HIS A 16 -0.90 -1.98 3.57
CA HIS A 16 -2.06 -2.13 4.46
C HIS A 16 -3.34 -2.11 3.64
N TYR A 17 -4.33 -2.92 4.02
CA TYR A 17 -5.63 -2.98 3.33
C TYR A 17 -6.78 -2.67 4.30
N PRO A 18 -6.89 -1.42 4.80
CA PRO A 18 -7.83 -1.07 5.87
C PRO A 18 -9.31 -1.12 5.48
N ILE A 19 -9.63 -1.16 4.18
CA ILE A 19 -11.01 -1.22 3.69
C ILE A 19 -11.08 -2.32 2.64
N ILE A 20 -11.93 -3.31 2.91
CA ILE A 20 -12.26 -4.40 2.00
C ILE A 20 -13.79 -4.49 1.98
N ASP A 21 -14.40 -4.24 0.83
CA ASP A 21 -15.84 -4.39 0.60
C ASP A 21 -16.03 -5.45 -0.49
N LEU A 22 -16.28 -6.69 -0.07
CA LEU A 22 -16.44 -7.82 -0.98
C LEU A 22 -17.69 -7.66 -1.87
N GLU A 23 -18.76 -7.06 -1.35
CA GLU A 23 -20.01 -6.85 -2.10
C GLU A 23 -19.81 -5.85 -3.23
N LYS A 24 -19.19 -4.70 -2.93
CA LYS A 24 -18.88 -3.67 -3.94
C LYS A 24 -17.63 -3.99 -4.74
N LYS A 25 -16.89 -5.05 -4.39
CA LYS A 25 -15.60 -5.43 -4.96
C LYS A 25 -14.59 -4.30 -4.93
N THR A 26 -14.51 -3.61 -3.78
CA THR A 26 -13.59 -2.50 -3.58
C THR A 26 -12.58 -2.79 -2.47
N VAL A 27 -11.35 -2.34 -2.67
CA VAL A 27 -10.26 -2.47 -1.70
C VAL A 27 -9.48 -1.16 -1.65
N LYS A 28 -9.23 -0.63 -0.44
CA LYS A 28 -8.30 0.48 -0.23
C LYS A 28 -6.96 -0.08 0.25
N GLY A 29 -5.91 0.09 -0.54
CA GLY A 29 -4.52 -0.16 -0.17
C GLY A 29 -3.81 1.12 0.27
N ILE A 30 -2.96 1.03 1.27
CA ILE A 30 -2.07 2.12 1.73
C ILE A 30 -0.65 1.58 1.78
N VAL A 31 0.27 2.27 1.10
CA VAL A 31 1.71 2.02 1.20
C VAL A 31 2.28 2.98 2.24
N THR A 32 3.06 2.42 3.15
CA THR A 32 3.85 3.17 4.11
C THR A 32 5.33 2.91 3.86
N ILE A 33 6.14 3.96 3.92
CA ILE A 33 7.61 3.90 3.86
C ILE A 33 8.12 4.45 5.19
N ASP A 34 8.88 3.65 5.93
CA ASP A 34 9.38 4.00 7.26
C ASP A 34 8.27 4.54 8.19
N HIS A 35 7.12 3.85 8.15
CA HIS A 35 5.90 4.15 8.91
C HIS A 35 5.15 5.43 8.53
N ARG A 36 5.52 6.09 7.42
CA ARG A 36 4.80 7.26 6.90
C ARG A 36 3.96 6.88 5.68
N PRO A 37 2.71 7.35 5.56
CA PRO A 37 1.92 7.15 4.34
C PRO A 37 2.64 7.75 3.14
N TYR A 38 2.86 6.92 2.12
CA TYR A 38 3.54 7.32 0.88
C TYR A 38 2.53 7.47 -0.26
N LEU A 39 1.71 6.44 -0.48
CA LEU A 39 0.60 6.49 -1.42
C LEU A 39 -0.56 5.66 -0.89
N SER A 40 -1.76 5.98 -1.34
CA SER A 40 -2.92 5.12 -1.17
C SER A 40 -3.63 4.91 -2.50
N ALA A 41 -4.19 3.72 -2.70
CA ALA A 41 -4.95 3.41 -3.89
C ALA A 41 -6.27 2.75 -3.51
N SER A 42 -7.36 3.26 -4.07
CA SER A 42 -8.70 2.66 -3.97
C SER A 42 -9.00 1.95 -5.28
N VAL A 43 -9.08 0.62 -5.23
CA VAL A 43 -9.35 -0.26 -6.36
C VAL A 43 -10.83 -0.62 -6.35
N ASP A 44 -11.53 -0.37 -7.46
CA ASP A 44 -12.91 -0.79 -7.71
C ASP A 44 -12.89 -1.78 -8.87
N LEU A 45 -12.90 -3.09 -8.55
CA LEU A 45 -12.86 -4.15 -9.55
C LEU A 45 -14.20 -4.30 -10.28
N SER A 46 -15.30 -3.81 -9.71
CA SER A 46 -16.60 -3.82 -10.38
C SER A 46 -16.63 -2.90 -11.60
N LYS A 47 -15.87 -1.80 -11.53
CA LYS A 47 -15.76 -0.79 -12.60
C LYS A 47 -14.42 -0.85 -13.34
N GLY A 48 -13.47 -1.68 -12.90
CA GLY A 48 -12.12 -1.73 -13.45
C GLY A 48 -11.36 -0.41 -13.26
N MET A 49 -11.60 0.28 -12.16
CA MET A 49 -11.01 1.60 -11.89
C MET A 49 -10.06 1.55 -10.68
N ILE A 50 -9.04 2.38 -10.74
CA ILE A 50 -8.13 2.64 -9.61
C ILE A 50 -8.00 4.15 -9.41
N HIS A 51 -8.17 4.59 -8.17
CA HIS A 51 -7.93 5.97 -7.77
C HIS A 51 -6.72 6.01 -6.84
N VAL A 52 -5.71 6.80 -7.19
CA VAL A 52 -4.44 6.87 -6.45
C VAL A 52 -4.28 8.27 -5.86
N GLU A 53 -3.99 8.34 -4.57
CA GLU A 53 -3.64 9.55 -3.83
C GLU A 53 -2.20 9.41 -3.30
N LYS A 54 -1.31 10.28 -3.75
CA LYS A 54 0.10 10.31 -3.33
C LYS A 54 0.29 11.33 -2.21
N ASN A 55 0.92 10.89 -1.13
CA ASN A 55 1.26 11.71 0.04
C ASN A 55 2.78 11.95 0.17
N ALA A 56 3.56 11.38 -0.75
CA ALA A 56 5.00 11.52 -0.83
C ALA A 56 5.44 12.97 -1.11
N SER A 57 6.60 13.34 -0.58
CA SER A 57 7.26 14.59 -0.96
C SER A 57 8.01 14.44 -2.29
N GLU A 58 8.29 15.54 -2.99
CA GLU A 58 9.04 15.53 -4.27
C GLU A 58 10.40 14.81 -4.16
N SER A 59 11.05 14.83 -2.98
CA SER A 59 12.31 14.11 -2.74
C SER A 59 12.16 12.59 -2.67
N ASP A 60 10.98 12.10 -2.29
CA ASP A 60 10.71 10.67 -2.19
C ASP A 60 10.40 10.04 -3.56
N GLU A 61 10.07 10.86 -4.57
CA GLU A 61 9.69 10.38 -5.92
C GLU A 61 10.86 9.80 -6.72
N GLN A 62 12.10 10.19 -6.41
CA GLN A 62 13.29 9.69 -7.11
C GLN A 62 13.76 8.32 -6.62
N HIS A 63 13.24 7.84 -5.48
CA HIS A 63 13.77 6.68 -4.78
C HIS A 63 12.87 5.45 -4.84
N PHE A 64 11.59 5.61 -5.19
CA PHE A 64 10.59 4.54 -5.15
C PHE A 64 9.78 4.46 -6.43
N ASN A 65 9.39 3.25 -6.80
CA ASN A 65 8.66 2.97 -8.03
C ASN A 65 7.15 2.93 -7.76
N ASP A 66 6.49 4.07 -7.95
CA ASP A 66 5.03 4.19 -7.78
C ASP A 66 4.26 3.13 -8.58
N HIS A 67 4.70 2.85 -9.81
CA HIS A 67 3.99 1.95 -10.71
C HIS A 67 3.94 0.53 -10.14
N GLU A 68 5.07 0.04 -9.65
CA GLU A 68 5.18 -1.29 -9.03
C GLU A 68 4.32 -1.38 -7.76
N MET A 69 4.35 -0.35 -6.91
CA MET A 69 3.51 -0.31 -5.70
C MET A 69 2.01 -0.29 -6.01
N ILE A 70 1.60 0.42 -7.06
CA ILE A 70 0.22 0.49 -7.51
C ILE A 70 -0.24 -0.85 -8.09
N GLU A 71 0.60 -1.51 -8.90
CA GLU A 71 0.30 -2.86 -9.42
C GLU A 71 0.22 -3.89 -8.29
N GLU A 72 1.12 -3.85 -7.30
CA GLU A 72 1.03 -4.74 -6.13
C GLU A 72 -0.28 -4.54 -5.34
N ILE A 73 -0.76 -3.30 -5.17
CA ILE A 73 -2.06 -3.06 -4.55
C ILE A 73 -3.19 -3.65 -5.39
N LYS A 74 -3.13 -3.53 -6.71
CA LYS A 74 -4.16 -4.04 -7.62
C LYS A 74 -4.20 -5.56 -7.63
N GLU A 75 -3.05 -6.23 -7.76
CA GLU A 75 -2.95 -7.68 -7.69
C GLU A 75 -3.48 -8.23 -6.37
N MET A 76 -3.15 -7.56 -5.25
CA MET A 76 -3.66 -7.97 -3.95
C MET A 76 -5.16 -7.70 -3.79
N ALA A 77 -5.67 -6.59 -4.33
CA ALA A 77 -7.11 -6.33 -4.34
C ALA A 77 -7.87 -7.42 -5.13
N GLU A 78 -7.36 -7.80 -6.30
CA GLU A 78 -7.89 -8.92 -7.08
C GLU A 78 -7.87 -10.22 -6.29
N PHE A 79 -6.75 -10.54 -5.64
CA PHE A 79 -6.64 -11.71 -4.77
C PHE A 79 -7.66 -11.72 -3.63
N ILE A 80 -7.78 -10.61 -2.89
CA ILE A 80 -8.70 -10.47 -1.76
C ILE A 80 -10.16 -10.68 -2.20
N ILE A 81 -10.57 -10.04 -3.29
CA ILE A 81 -11.95 -10.13 -3.79
C ILE A 81 -12.24 -11.53 -4.34
N VAL A 82 -11.35 -12.11 -5.15
CA VAL A 82 -11.55 -13.44 -5.75
C VAL A 82 -11.63 -14.52 -4.67
N ASN A 83 -10.79 -14.44 -3.65
CA ASN A 83 -10.70 -15.44 -2.59
C ASN A 83 -11.60 -15.12 -1.37
N HIS A 84 -12.40 -14.05 -1.42
CA HIS A 84 -13.29 -13.62 -0.34
C HIS A 84 -12.55 -13.50 1.01
N VAL A 85 -11.38 -12.88 1.01
CA VAL A 85 -10.55 -12.75 2.22
C VAL A 85 -11.07 -11.60 3.08
N GLU A 86 -11.89 -11.95 4.07
CA GLU A 86 -12.35 -11.03 5.11
C GLU A 86 -11.28 -10.92 6.21
N GLY A 87 -10.46 -9.87 6.18
CA GLY A 87 -9.56 -9.54 7.30
C GLY A 87 -8.06 -9.69 7.03
N TYR A 88 -7.56 -9.19 5.89
CA TYR A 88 -6.12 -8.99 5.68
C TYR A 88 -5.61 -7.85 6.61
N GLY A 89 -5.27 -8.19 7.86
CA GLY A 89 -4.72 -7.25 8.85
C GLY A 89 -5.44 -7.14 10.20
N GLN A 90 -6.53 -7.88 10.43
CA GLN A 90 -7.13 -7.99 11.78
C GLN A 90 -6.69 -9.28 12.48
N SER A 91 -5.42 -9.34 12.89
CA SER A 91 -5.05 -10.23 13.99
C SER A 91 -5.38 -9.52 15.31
N THR A 92 -6.64 -9.54 15.73
CA THR A 92 -6.94 -9.37 17.16
C THR A 92 -6.79 -10.72 17.83
N LEU A 93 -5.61 -10.94 18.43
CA LEU A 93 -5.45 -11.94 19.49
C LEU A 93 -6.30 -11.47 20.68
N ASN A 94 -7.37 -12.22 20.96
CA ASN A 94 -8.02 -12.24 22.27
C ASN A 94 -7.23 -13.13 23.23
#